data_AF-A0AAU0KLS1-F1
#
_entry.id   AF-A0AAU0KLS1-F1
#
_cell.length_a   1.000
_cell.length_b   1.000
_cell.length_c   1.000
_cell.angle_alpha   90.00
_cell.angle_beta   90.00
_cell.angle_gamma   90.00
#
_symmetry.space_group_name_H-M   'P 1'
#
loop_
_entity.id
_entity.type
_entity.pdbx_description
1 polymer ?
#
loop_
_entity_poly.entity_id
_entity_poly.type
_entity_poly.pdbx_seq_one_letter_code
_entity_poly.pdbx_strand_id
1 'polypeptide(L)'
;MKTNFLRIFAAWRLQIVATAHDHEVVAKHYDDVAMQAQAKMKEQKELLEQYQNKSYFYGKKAQDLQSHTEALIRDYEQTVRATVLEAAMHRQMASRLQEKQGFIQY
;
A
#
# COMPACT_ATOMS: atom_id res chain seq x y z
N MET A 1 1.39 -23.25 9.13
CA MET A 1 1.45 -23.25 7.64
C MET A 1 1.92 -21.87 7.20
N LYS A 2 3.21 -21.70 6.88
CA LYS A 2 3.74 -20.44 6.37
C LYS A 2 3.45 -20.41 4.87
N THR A 3 2.32 -19.83 4.48
CA THR A 3 2.02 -19.57 3.08
C THR A 3 3.14 -18.68 2.52
N ASN A 4 3.85 -19.21 1.53
CA ASN A 4 4.90 -18.55 0.77
C ASN A 4 4.31 -17.35 -0.01
N PHE A 5 4.08 -16.22 0.65
CA PHE A 5 3.77 -14.96 -0.02
C PHE A 5 4.95 -14.44 -0.87
N LEU A 6 6.16 -14.98 -0.66
CA LEU A 6 7.37 -14.59 -1.35
C LEU A 6 7.53 -15.17 -2.77
N ARG A 7 6.72 -16.15 -3.20
CA ARG A 7 6.88 -16.78 -4.53
C ARG A 7 5.95 -16.25 -5.61
N ILE A 8 4.87 -15.54 -5.25
CA ILE A 8 3.97 -14.94 -6.24
C ILE A 8 4.47 -13.56 -6.69
N PHE A 9 5.14 -12.80 -5.80
CA PHE A 9 5.73 -11.50 -6.17
C PHE A 9 7.12 -11.57 -6.80
N ALA A 10 7.93 -12.60 -6.50
CA ALA A 10 9.28 -12.71 -7.05
C ALA A 10 9.31 -12.96 -8.58
N ALA A 11 8.19 -13.39 -9.17
CA ALA A 11 8.06 -13.58 -10.62
C ALA A 11 7.79 -12.28 -11.41
N TRP A 12 7.51 -11.15 -10.72
CA TRP A 12 7.26 -9.85 -11.35
C TRP A 12 8.41 -8.84 -11.10
N ARG A 13 9.63 -9.35 -10.89
CA ARG A 13 10.86 -8.54 -10.89
C ARG A 13 11.75 -8.81 -12.10
N LEU A 14 11.12 -9.17 -13.22
CA LEU A 14 11.76 -9.24 -14.53
C LEU A 14 11.44 -7.96 -15.29
N GLN A 15 12.45 -7.10 -15.45
CA GLN A 15 12.47 -5.98 -16.40
C GLN A 15 12.47 -6.51 -17.86
N ILE A 16 11.52 -7.36 -18.22
CA ILE A 16 11.34 -7.83 -19.59
C ILE A 16 10.22 -6.99 -20.21
N VAL A 17 10.63 -5.98 -20.99
CA VAL A 17 9.83 -5.13 -21.90
C VAL A 17 8.35 -4.96 -21.51
N ALA A 18 8.08 -4.36 -20.35
CA ALA A 18 6.75 -3.91 -20.01
C ALA A 18 6.38 -2.68 -20.86
N THR A 19 5.18 -2.64 -21.42
CA THR A 19 4.66 -1.49 -22.17
C THR A 19 4.26 -0.36 -21.22
N ALA A 20 4.04 0.84 -21.76
CA ALA A 20 3.49 1.95 -20.96
C ALA A 20 2.17 1.57 -20.29
N HIS A 21 1.31 0.83 -21.01
CA HIS A 21 0.04 0.33 -20.48
C HIS A 21 0.24 -0.63 -19.30
N ASP A 22 1.20 -1.55 -19.39
CA ASP A 22 1.49 -2.48 -18.30
C ASP A 22 1.92 -1.75 -17.03
N HIS A 23 2.76 -0.71 -17.18
CA HIS A 23 3.14 0.14 -16.07
C HIS A 23 1.94 0.92 -15.48
N GLU A 24 1.00 1.40 -16.30
CA GLU A 24 -0.22 2.05 -15.81
C GLU A 24 -1.13 1.09 -15.03
N VAL A 25 -1.28 -0.16 -15.49
CA VAL A 25 -2.07 -1.19 -14.80
C VAL A 25 -1.49 -1.47 -13.41
N VAL A 26 -0.17 -1.57 -13.30
CA VAL A 26 0.51 -1.79 -12.01
C VAL A 26 0.39 -0.59 -11.10
N ALA A 27 0.48 0.63 -11.65
CA ALA A 27 0.26 1.85 -10.86
C ALA A 27 -1.14 1.87 -10.25
N LYS A 28 -2.18 1.53 -11.03
CA LYS A 28 -3.57 1.42 -10.53
C LYS A 28 -3.69 0.36 -9.44
N HIS A 29 -3.05 -0.79 -9.59
CA HIS A 29 -3.03 -1.81 -8.55
C HIS A 29 -2.48 -1.27 -7.23
N TYR A 30 -1.35 -0.54 -7.28
CA TYR A 30 -0.79 0.07 -6.08
C TYR A 30 -1.66 1.19 -5.50
N ASP A 31 -2.36 1.98 -6.33
CA ASP A 31 -3.36 2.94 -5.84
C ASP A 31 -4.50 2.24 -5.08
N ASP A 32 -5.03 1.14 -5.62
CA ASP A 32 -6.10 0.37 -4.97
C ASP A 32 -5.63 -0.19 -3.62
N VAL A 33 -4.40 -0.69 -3.54
CA VAL A 33 -3.80 -1.14 -2.28
C VAL A 33 -3.63 0.02 -1.31
N ALA A 34 -3.19 1.20 -1.77
CA ALA A 34 -3.07 2.39 -0.94
C ALA A 34 -4.44 2.82 -0.37
N MET A 35 -5.48 2.81 -1.20
CA MET A 35 -6.85 3.13 -0.78
C MET A 35 -7.37 2.15 0.27
N GLN A 36 -7.14 0.85 0.09
CA GLN A 36 -7.52 -0.16 1.07
C GLN A 36 -6.77 -0.01 2.39
N ALA A 37 -5.45 0.26 2.34
CA ALA A 37 -4.65 0.50 3.53
C ALA A 37 -5.10 1.78 4.26
N GLN A 38 -5.45 2.83 3.53
CA GLN A 38 -5.97 4.08 4.09
C GLN A 38 -7.33 3.87 4.77
N ALA A 39 -8.23 3.09 4.17
CA ALA A 39 -9.52 2.73 4.78
C ALA A 39 -9.31 1.99 6.10
N LYS A 40 -8.46 0.95 6.11
CA LYS A 40 -8.13 0.20 7.33
C LYS A 40 -7.46 1.07 8.39
N MET A 41 -6.56 1.96 7.99
CA MET A 41 -5.94 2.92 8.92
C MET A 41 -7.00 3.80 9.60
N LYS A 42 -8.01 4.26 8.85
CA LYS A 42 -9.11 5.06 9.39
C LYS A 42 -9.92 4.26 10.43
N GLU A 43 -10.28 3.03 10.12
CA GLU A 43 -10.97 2.12 11.06
C GLU A 43 -10.15 1.93 12.35
N GLN A 44 -8.83 1.73 12.24
CA GLN A 44 -7.97 1.61 13.41
C GLN A 44 -7.90 2.90 14.24
N LYS A 45 -7.91 4.07 13.61
CA LYS A 45 -7.95 5.36 14.32
C LYS A 45 -9.24 5.52 15.11
N GLU A 46 -10.38 5.14 14.53
CA GLU A 46 -11.68 5.15 15.22
C GLU A 46 -11.72 4.16 16.39
N LEU A 47 -11.13 2.97 16.23
CA LEU A 47 -11.00 2.00 17.32
C LEU A 47 -10.08 2.50 18.44
N LEU A 48 -8.95 3.12 18.10
CA LEU A 48 -8.02 3.68 19.07
C LEU A 48 -8.71 4.76 19.92
N GLU A 49 -9.46 5.65 19.27
CA GLU A 49 -10.25 6.68 19.95
C GLU A 49 -11.24 6.04 20.93
N GLN A 50 -11.92 4.96 20.53
CA GLN A 50 -12.80 4.22 21.45
C GLN A 50 -12.00 3.63 22.61
N TYR A 51 -10.88 2.95 22.37
CA TYR A 51 -10.08 2.35 23.45
C TYR A 51 -9.52 3.40 24.41
N GLN A 52 -9.24 4.61 23.95
CA GLN A 52 -8.79 5.73 24.77
C GLN A 52 -9.95 6.32 25.58
N ASN A 53 -11.05 6.68 24.92
CA ASN A 53 -12.20 7.34 25.56
C ASN A 53 -12.98 6.43 26.50
N LYS A 54 -12.98 5.12 26.22
CA LYS A 54 -13.76 4.09 26.93
C LYS A 54 -12.88 3.07 27.64
N SER A 55 -11.65 3.47 28.02
CA SER A 55 -10.66 2.62 28.68
C SER A 55 -11.24 1.77 29.83
N TYR A 56 -12.15 2.34 30.62
CA TYR A 56 -12.79 1.69 31.77
C TYR A 56 -13.61 0.43 31.40
N PHE A 57 -14.17 0.34 30.20
CA PHE A 57 -14.88 -0.85 29.74
C PHE A 57 -13.94 -2.04 29.46
N TYR A 58 -12.67 -1.77 29.17
CA TYR A 58 -11.68 -2.79 28.79
C TYR A 58 -10.76 -3.18 29.95
N GLY A 59 -10.80 -2.43 31.06
CA GLY A 59 -10.03 -2.70 32.27
C GLY A 59 -8.53 -2.83 31.98
N LYS A 60 -7.90 -3.89 32.52
CA LYS A 60 -6.46 -4.13 32.36
C LYS A 60 -5.99 -4.29 30.90
N LYS A 61 -6.90 -4.66 29.98
CA LYS A 61 -6.57 -4.86 28.56
C LYS A 61 -6.52 -3.56 27.75
N ALA A 62 -6.99 -2.44 28.30
CA ALA A 62 -7.09 -1.17 27.57
C ALA A 62 -5.74 -0.74 26.97
N GLN A 63 -4.67 -0.84 27.77
CA GLN A 63 -3.33 -0.43 27.33
C GLN A 63 -2.77 -1.32 26.21
N ASP A 64 -2.98 -2.63 26.31
CA ASP A 64 -2.56 -3.58 25.28
C ASP A 64 -3.31 -3.34 23.95
N LEU A 65 -4.63 -3.09 24.04
CA LEU A 65 -5.46 -2.76 22.88
C LEU A 65 -5.01 -1.47 22.22
N GLN A 66 -4.79 -0.40 23.00
CA GLN A 66 -4.28 0.88 22.49
C GLN A 66 -2.93 0.70 21.79
N SER A 67 -1.96 0.06 22.46
CA SER A 67 -0.61 -0.13 21.92
C SER A 67 -0.61 -0.97 20.63
N HIS A 68 -1.45 -2.02 20.58
CA HIS A 68 -1.60 -2.84 19.39
C HIS A 68 -2.23 -2.06 18.23
N THR A 69 -3.29 -1.30 18.49
CA THR A 69 -3.97 -0.49 17.46
C THR A 69 -3.07 0.63 16.95
N GLU A 70 -2.28 1.27 17.81
CA GLU A 70 -1.26 2.24 17.38
C GLU A 70 -0.20 1.62 16.46
N ALA A 71 0.22 0.37 16.74
CA ALA A 71 1.14 -0.36 15.87
C ALA A 71 0.50 -0.61 14.49
N LEU A 72 -0.74 -1.08 14.46
CA LEU A 72 -1.48 -1.27 13.20
C LEU A 72 -1.63 0.04 12.41
N ILE A 73 -1.90 1.17 13.07
CA ILE A 73 -1.96 2.48 12.40
C ILE A 73 -0.63 2.81 11.73
N ARG A 74 0.50 2.64 12.43
CA ARG A 74 1.84 2.90 11.88
C ARG A 74 2.14 1.98 10.68
N ASP A 75 1.77 0.71 10.77
CA ASP A 75 1.99 -0.27 9.70
C ASP A 75 1.17 0.09 8.45
N TYR A 76 -0.10 0.46 8.61
CA TYR A 76 -0.93 0.92 7.48
C TYR A 76 -0.41 2.22 6.90
N GLU A 77 0.04 3.16 7.72
CA GLU A 77 0.62 4.42 7.24
C GLU A 77 1.89 4.18 6.40
N GLN A 78 2.77 3.28 6.85
CA GLN A 78 3.94 2.85 6.08
C GLN A 78 3.52 2.17 4.76
N THR A 79 2.49 1.34 4.80
CA THR A 79 1.95 0.68 3.60
C THR A 79 1.43 1.70 2.60
N VAL A 80 0.66 2.70 3.04
CA VAL A 80 0.16 3.79 2.17
C VAL A 80 1.34 4.54 1.54
N ARG A 81 2.34 4.94 2.32
CA ARG A 81 3.51 5.65 1.78
C ARG A 81 4.27 4.83 0.73
N ALA A 82 4.53 3.56 1.01
CA ALA A 82 5.26 2.69 0.09
C ALA A 82 4.49 2.46 -1.21
N THR A 83 3.19 2.19 -1.12
CA THR A 83 2.34 1.90 -2.28
C THR A 83 2.12 3.13 -3.17
N VAL A 84 1.95 4.32 -2.58
CA VAL A 84 1.90 5.58 -3.33
C VAL A 84 3.21 5.83 -4.09
N LEU A 85 4.36 5.54 -3.47
CA LEU A 85 5.66 5.69 -4.12
C LEU A 85 5.82 4.71 -5.30
N GLU A 86 5.46 3.43 -5.11
CA GLU A 86 5.49 2.43 -6.18
C GLU A 86 4.57 2.84 -7.35
N ALA A 87 3.34 3.27 -7.07
CA ALA A 87 2.42 3.76 -8.10
C ALA A 87 3.01 4.94 -8.88
N ALA A 88 3.66 5.89 -8.19
CA ALA A 88 4.32 7.02 -8.83
C ALA A 88 5.51 6.59 -9.72
N MET A 89 6.34 5.64 -9.26
CA MET A 89 7.44 5.10 -10.06
C MET A 89 6.94 4.44 -11.35
N HIS A 90 5.89 3.62 -11.25
CA HIS A 90 5.30 2.97 -12.42
C HIS A 90 4.71 3.98 -13.42
N ARG A 91 4.01 5.01 -12.96
CA ARG A 91 3.55 6.11 -13.84
C ARG A 91 4.70 6.83 -14.53
N GLN A 92 5.79 7.07 -13.82
CA GLN A 92 6.98 7.70 -14.40
C GLN A 92 7.61 6.82 -15.48
N MET A 93 7.63 5.49 -15.30
CA MET A 93 8.10 4.56 -16.32
C MET A 93 7.19 4.56 -17.55
N ALA A 94 5.87 4.58 -17.35
CA ALA A 94 4.89 4.67 -18.44
C ALA A 94 5.09 5.94 -19.28
N SER A 95 5.21 7.12 -18.64
CA SER A 95 5.48 8.40 -19.33
C SER A 95 6.73 8.34 -20.18
N ARG A 96 7.84 7.82 -19.63
CA ARG A 96 9.11 7.69 -20.36
C ARG A 96 9.01 6.77 -21.58
N LEU A 97 8.19 5.72 -21.52
CA LEU A 97 7.97 4.82 -22.65
C LEU A 97 7.10 5.48 -23.74
N GLN A 98 6.05 6.22 -23.35
CA GLN A 98 5.20 6.98 -24.28
C GLN A 98 6.00 8.06 -25.02
N GLU A 99 6.84 8.81 -24.29
CA GLU A 99 7.74 9.80 -24.88
C GLU A 99 8.66 9.16 -25.93
N LYS A 100 9.34 8.07 -25.58
CA LYS A 100 10.21 7.34 -26.50
C LYS A 100 9.46 6.84 -27.75
N GLN A 101 8.23 6.35 -27.61
CA GLN A 101 7.42 5.91 -28.74
C GLN A 101 7.04 7.07 -29.67
N GLY A 102 6.77 8.25 -29.13
CA GLY A 102 6.50 9.47 -29.92
C GLY A 102 7.72 9.99 -30.71
N PHE A 103 8.95 9.76 -30.23
CA PHE A 103 10.17 10.14 -30.93
C PHE A 103 10.55 9.25 -32.12
N ILE A 104 9.99 8.03 -32.22
CA ILE A 104 10.34 7.04 -33.27
C ILE A 104 9.41 7.15 -34.51
N GLN A 105 8.45 8.08 -34.52
CA GLN A 105 7.41 8.21 -35.55
C GLN A 105 7.70 9.30 -36.61
N TYR A 106 8.97 9.53 -37.00
CA TYR A 106 9.36 10.50 -38.03
C TYR A 106 10.33 9.91 -39.05
#